data_AF-A0A812WF99-F1
#
_entry.id   AF-A0A812WF99-F1
#
_cell.length_a   1.000
_cell.length_b   1.000
_cell.length_c   1.000
_cell.angle_alpha   90.00
_cell.angle_beta   90.00
_cell.angle_gamma   90.00
#
_symmetry.space_group_name_H-M   'P 1'
#
loop_
_entity.id
_entity.type
_entity.pdbx_description
1 polymer ?
#
loop_
_entity_poly.entity_id
_entity_poly.type
_entity_poly.pdbx_seq_one_letter_code
_entity_poly.pdbx_strand_id
1 'polypeptide(L)'
;MQLPNSLYTLAFGEKFDRSLKGINLPSSLETLSFGYQFNQSLRGARLPNSLRTLTFGLHFNQSLEKVQLPERLQDLTFGDEFNQSLKGTTLPHGLRFLSFGYSFNQSLESAQLPSSLQTLTFGTRFNQSLEGVQLPSSLQTLTFGNDFNLSLEGTQLPDSLQTLTFGGNFDKAMEKVQLPPGLRSLTFGRSFGRSLDGVRLPRLQTLTFVESYFNQSLEGVVLPNCLETLTFGLHFNQSLERVQLPEHLQTLTFGCDFNQSLEQVILPSGLQALTFGNSFNRSLEGVQLPKSLRTLRFCEFSHFNQSLEGVQLPSSLETLTFGYFFNQSLRWVQLPSGLQTLTFGEKFNRSLEGVQLPSSLQTLRFGNQFNQSLQAVRLPSLQTLICGRDFVQSLHGVELPSSLQTLIFGEFSFFNQSLEGIQLPSGLQRLTLGRHFNQSLEKVQLPEGLRKLTFDHSFNQSLEDVQLPENLQTLAFGNDFNQSLEGTQLPDSLQSLTFGNSFNQSLEGVHLPSSLQFLVFGRNFNQSLSGVQLPQGLRTLTFGVAFSQSLQGLPLPSSLQNVTFRDGCVVTAGAQMPEAKEIFFKPFGLAFALALRAWFVEFQAQELG
;
A
#
# COMPACT_ATOMS: atom_id res chain seq x y z
N MET A 1 -19.17 17.64 -32.62
CA MET A 1 -17.74 17.36 -32.40
C MET A 1 -17.43 16.09 -33.17
N GLN A 2 -16.55 16.14 -34.19
CA GLN A 2 -16.03 14.92 -34.81
C GLN A 2 -14.86 14.44 -33.94
N LEU A 3 -14.94 13.18 -33.49
CA LEU A 3 -13.86 12.56 -32.73
C LEU A 3 -12.76 12.10 -33.71
N PRO A 4 -11.48 12.15 -33.32
CA PRO A 4 -10.40 11.64 -34.16
C PRO A 4 -10.59 10.16 -34.48
N ASN A 5 -10.40 9.77 -35.74
CA ASN A 5 -10.52 8.36 -36.16
C ASN A 5 -9.43 7.45 -35.58
N SER A 6 -8.36 8.02 -35.00
CA SER A 6 -7.27 7.31 -34.31
C SER A 6 -7.50 7.13 -32.81
N LEU A 7 -8.66 7.57 -32.28
CA LEU A 7 -8.94 7.53 -30.85
C LEU A 7 -9.21 6.10 -30.36
N TYR A 8 -8.33 5.60 -29.49
CA TYR A 8 -8.39 4.25 -28.93
C TYR A 8 -9.17 4.17 -27.60
N THR A 9 -9.19 5.26 -26.83
CA THR A 9 -9.90 5.34 -25.55
C THR A 9 -10.75 6.60 -25.51
N LEU A 10 -12.01 6.47 -25.10
CA LEU A 10 -12.93 7.57 -24.92
C LEU A 10 -13.55 7.46 -23.52
N ALA A 11 -13.26 8.45 -22.68
CA ALA A 11 -13.90 8.62 -21.39
C ALA A 11 -14.73 9.91 -21.42
N PHE A 12 -16.03 9.81 -21.15
CA PHE A 12 -16.88 10.98 -21.00
C PHE A 12 -16.72 11.57 -19.60
N GLY A 13 -16.70 12.91 -19.51
CA GLY A 13 -16.59 13.61 -18.23
C GLY A 13 -17.80 13.36 -17.30
N GLU A 14 -17.63 13.62 -16.01
CA GLU A 14 -18.59 13.25 -14.95
C GLU A 14 -20.03 13.74 -15.19
N LYS A 15 -20.21 14.89 -15.84
CA LYS A 15 -21.52 15.52 -16.10
C LYS A 15 -22.13 15.16 -17.46
N PHE A 16 -21.50 14.30 -18.25
CA PHE A 16 -22.01 13.94 -19.58
C PHE A 16 -23.25 13.05 -19.46
N ASP A 17 -24.40 13.56 -19.88
CA ASP A 17 -25.66 12.82 -19.94
C ASP A 17 -26.43 13.15 -21.23
N ARG A 18 -25.89 12.72 -22.38
CA ARG A 18 -26.50 12.95 -23.70
C ARG A 18 -26.56 11.66 -24.50
N SER A 19 -27.62 11.51 -25.30
CA SER A 19 -27.83 10.32 -26.12
C SER A 19 -26.73 10.16 -27.18
N LEU A 20 -26.30 8.92 -27.40
CA LEU A 20 -25.38 8.55 -28.48
C LEU A 20 -26.10 8.12 -29.77
N LYS A 21 -27.43 8.25 -29.84
CA LYS A 21 -28.20 7.88 -31.03
C LYS A 21 -27.74 8.72 -32.24
N GLY A 22 -27.32 8.03 -33.31
CA GLY A 22 -26.83 8.67 -34.53
C GLY A 22 -25.40 9.24 -34.45
N ILE A 23 -24.71 9.07 -33.31
CA ILE A 23 -23.30 9.43 -33.18
C ILE A 23 -22.43 8.30 -33.75
N ASN A 24 -21.51 8.64 -34.65
CA ASN A 24 -20.51 7.70 -35.15
C ASN A 24 -19.27 7.78 -34.24
N LEU A 25 -19.07 6.74 -33.42
CA LEU A 25 -17.84 6.57 -32.65
C LEU A 25 -16.70 6.11 -33.57
N PRO A 26 -15.44 6.48 -33.27
CA PRO A 26 -14.27 6.03 -34.03
C PRO A 26 -14.21 4.51 -34.15
N SER A 27 -13.91 3.99 -35.34
CA SER A 27 -13.83 2.54 -35.58
C SER A 27 -12.61 1.88 -34.92
N SER A 28 -11.64 2.66 -34.44
CA SER A 28 -10.46 2.20 -33.69
C SER A 28 -10.67 2.14 -32.17
N LEU A 29 -11.85 2.50 -31.68
CA LEU A 29 -12.11 2.65 -30.24
C LEU A 29 -12.10 1.30 -29.49
N GLU A 30 -11.06 1.12 -28.69
CA GLU A 30 -10.76 0.08 -27.68
C GLU A 30 -11.70 0.04 -26.48
N THR A 31 -11.82 1.22 -25.88
CA THR A 31 -12.35 1.40 -24.53
C THR A 31 -13.31 2.57 -24.51
N LEU A 32 -14.51 2.34 -23.98
CA LEU A 32 -15.53 3.35 -23.78
C LEU A 32 -15.94 3.38 -22.31
N SER A 33 -15.74 4.53 -21.67
CA SER A 33 -16.15 4.77 -20.29
C SER A 33 -17.08 5.97 -20.21
N PHE A 34 -18.17 5.83 -19.46
CA PHE A 34 -19.09 6.93 -19.17
C PHE A 34 -18.81 7.56 -17.80
N GLY A 35 -18.99 8.88 -17.71
CA GLY A 35 -18.92 9.61 -16.44
C GLY A 35 -20.15 9.38 -15.57
N TYR A 36 -20.09 9.82 -14.30
CA TYR A 36 -21.07 9.51 -13.26
C TYR A 36 -22.54 9.76 -13.64
N GLN A 37 -22.85 10.87 -14.32
CA GLN A 37 -24.21 11.31 -14.62
C GLN A 37 -24.86 10.62 -15.83
N PHE A 38 -24.13 9.81 -16.60
CA PHE A 38 -24.68 9.22 -17.83
C PHE A 38 -25.80 8.22 -17.52
N ASN A 39 -27.02 8.51 -17.97
CA ASN A 39 -28.19 7.65 -17.80
C ASN A 39 -29.09 7.63 -19.05
N GLN A 40 -28.48 7.71 -20.25
CA GLN A 40 -29.20 7.63 -21.52
C GLN A 40 -29.21 6.20 -22.09
N SER A 41 -30.32 5.83 -22.74
CA SER A 41 -30.41 4.53 -23.41
C SER A 41 -29.40 4.43 -24.57
N LEU A 42 -28.75 3.27 -24.69
CA LEU A 42 -27.90 2.92 -25.84
C LEU A 42 -28.70 2.35 -27.03
N ARG A 43 -30.03 2.33 -26.96
CA ARG A 43 -30.85 1.82 -28.06
C ARG A 43 -30.65 2.66 -29.33
N GLY A 44 -30.16 2.01 -30.39
CA GLY A 44 -29.84 2.67 -31.66
C GLY A 44 -28.50 3.42 -31.68
N ALA A 45 -27.67 3.31 -30.63
CA ALA A 45 -26.27 3.71 -30.67
C ALA A 45 -25.47 2.73 -31.53
N ARG A 46 -24.48 3.22 -32.28
CA ARG A 46 -23.58 2.41 -33.10
C ARG A 46 -22.25 2.26 -32.36
N LEU A 47 -22.12 1.22 -31.56
CA LEU A 47 -20.88 0.88 -30.87
C LEU A 47 -19.89 0.24 -31.88
N PRO A 48 -18.61 0.62 -31.87
CA PRO A 48 -17.65 0.11 -32.84
C PRO A 48 -17.26 -1.35 -32.56
N ASN A 49 -17.09 -2.15 -33.61
CA ASN A 49 -16.75 -3.59 -33.49
C ASN A 49 -15.38 -3.87 -32.88
N SER A 50 -14.50 -2.86 -32.79
CA SER A 50 -13.20 -2.95 -32.12
C SER A 50 -13.32 -2.93 -30.60
N LEU A 51 -14.43 -2.42 -30.05
CA LEU A 51 -14.60 -2.18 -28.62
C LEU A 51 -14.43 -3.47 -27.80
N ARG A 52 -13.50 -3.42 -26.84
CA ARG A 52 -13.19 -4.52 -25.91
C ARG A 52 -13.72 -4.26 -24.52
N THR A 53 -13.77 -3.00 -24.09
CA THR A 53 -14.15 -2.63 -22.74
C THR A 53 -15.25 -1.57 -22.76
N LEU A 54 -16.34 -1.84 -22.05
CA LEU A 54 -17.45 -0.91 -21.84
C LEU A 54 -17.72 -0.75 -20.35
N THR A 55 -17.53 0.47 -19.84
CA THR A 55 -17.77 0.82 -18.44
C THR A 55 -18.82 1.91 -18.33
N PHE A 56 -19.87 1.64 -17.57
CA PHE A 56 -20.91 2.62 -17.27
C PHE A 56 -20.60 3.42 -15.99
N GLY A 57 -21.01 4.68 -15.98
CA GLY A 57 -20.92 5.55 -14.82
C GLY A 57 -21.98 5.24 -13.76
N LEU A 58 -21.80 5.83 -12.58
CA LEU A 58 -22.58 5.60 -11.36
C LEU A 58 -24.11 5.55 -11.58
N HIS A 59 -24.70 6.54 -12.27
CA HIS A 59 -26.15 6.69 -12.43
C HIS A 59 -26.77 5.91 -13.59
N PHE A 60 -25.99 5.13 -14.35
CA PHE A 60 -26.54 4.40 -15.50
C PHE A 60 -27.52 3.31 -15.04
N ASN A 61 -28.79 3.45 -15.42
CA ASN A 61 -29.84 2.49 -15.06
C ASN A 61 -30.85 2.28 -16.20
N GLN A 62 -30.35 2.18 -17.44
CA GLN A 62 -31.17 1.92 -18.62
C GLN A 62 -31.08 0.47 -19.06
N SER A 63 -32.19 -0.07 -19.57
CA SER A 63 -32.24 -1.45 -20.08
C SER A 63 -31.33 -1.63 -21.29
N LEU A 64 -30.69 -2.80 -21.38
CA LEU A 64 -29.93 -3.25 -22.55
C LEU A 64 -30.75 -4.10 -23.52
N GLU A 65 -32.06 -4.26 -23.30
CA GLU A 65 -32.95 -4.94 -24.24
C GLU A 65 -32.85 -4.28 -25.63
N LYS A 66 -32.55 -5.07 -26.66
CA LYS A 66 -32.36 -4.62 -28.06
C LYS A 66 -31.18 -3.66 -28.28
N VAL A 67 -30.24 -3.58 -27.35
CA VAL A 67 -28.94 -2.93 -27.56
C VAL A 67 -28.00 -3.94 -28.24
N GLN A 68 -27.36 -3.52 -29.33
CA GLN A 68 -26.34 -4.33 -30.01
C GLN A 68 -24.98 -4.07 -29.37
N LEU A 69 -24.52 -5.00 -28.54
CA LEU A 69 -23.17 -4.97 -27.98
C LEU A 69 -22.17 -5.53 -29.00
N PRO A 70 -20.96 -4.95 -29.13
CA PRO A 70 -19.94 -5.44 -30.05
C PRO A 70 -19.48 -6.87 -29.76
N GLU A 71 -19.31 -7.70 -30.79
CA GLU A 71 -18.89 -9.12 -30.65
C GLU A 71 -17.51 -9.31 -30.01
N ARG A 72 -16.63 -8.31 -30.12
CA ARG A 72 -15.28 -8.32 -29.52
C ARG A 72 -15.23 -7.81 -28.09
N LEU A 73 -16.37 -7.41 -27.51
CA LEU A 73 -16.43 -6.93 -26.13
C LEU A 73 -16.03 -8.06 -25.17
N GLN A 74 -15.02 -7.79 -24.34
CA GLN A 74 -14.45 -8.71 -23.36
C GLN A 74 -14.83 -8.30 -21.93
N ASP A 75 -14.97 -7.01 -21.67
CA ASP A 75 -15.25 -6.46 -20.34
C ASP A 75 -16.50 -5.60 -20.37
N LEU A 76 -17.47 -5.94 -19.52
CA LEU A 76 -18.69 -5.17 -19.31
C LEU A 76 -18.84 -4.88 -17.81
N THR A 77 -18.72 -3.60 -17.46
CA THR A 77 -18.88 -3.13 -16.08
C THR A 77 -20.04 -2.13 -15.98
N PHE A 78 -21.00 -2.43 -15.11
CA PHE A 78 -22.10 -1.54 -14.79
C PHE A 78 -21.77 -0.63 -13.61
N GLY A 79 -22.33 0.59 -13.63
CA GLY A 79 -22.26 1.51 -12.51
C GLY A 79 -23.22 1.16 -11.37
N ASP A 80 -23.11 1.90 -10.27
CA ASP A 80 -23.75 1.57 -8.99
C ASP A 80 -25.27 1.55 -8.99
N GLU A 81 -25.95 2.32 -9.84
CA GLU A 81 -27.40 2.38 -9.86
C GLU A 81 -28.06 1.39 -10.83
N PHE A 82 -27.27 0.65 -11.62
CA PHE A 82 -27.81 -0.29 -12.59
C PHE A 82 -28.59 -1.41 -11.88
N ASN A 83 -29.90 -1.48 -12.14
CA ASN A 83 -30.78 -2.51 -11.57
C ASN A 83 -31.84 -2.97 -12.59
N GLN A 84 -31.46 -3.02 -13.87
CA GLN A 84 -32.33 -3.51 -14.94
C GLN A 84 -32.13 -5.01 -15.18
N SER A 85 -33.20 -5.70 -15.55
CA SER A 85 -33.13 -7.13 -15.90
C SER A 85 -32.31 -7.34 -17.17
N LEU A 86 -31.54 -8.42 -17.23
CA LEU A 86 -30.86 -8.87 -18.45
C LEU A 86 -31.76 -9.71 -19.37
N LYS A 87 -33.05 -9.89 -19.04
CA LYS A 87 -34.00 -10.61 -19.90
C LYS A 87 -34.07 -9.96 -21.29
N GLY A 88 -33.86 -10.76 -22.34
CA GLY A 88 -33.85 -10.27 -23.73
C GLY A 88 -32.61 -9.47 -24.13
N THR A 89 -31.56 -9.45 -23.28
CA THR A 89 -30.25 -8.90 -23.62
C THR A 89 -29.37 -10.01 -24.20
N THR A 90 -28.80 -9.77 -25.38
CA THR A 90 -27.80 -10.66 -25.97
C THR A 90 -26.41 -10.19 -25.53
N LEU A 91 -25.79 -10.94 -24.60
CA LEU A 91 -24.40 -10.69 -24.22
C LEU A 91 -23.46 -11.27 -25.30
N PRO A 92 -22.38 -10.57 -25.67
CA PRO A 92 -21.51 -11.00 -26.75
C PRO A 92 -20.73 -12.26 -26.39
N HIS A 93 -20.51 -13.14 -27.37
CA HIS A 93 -19.84 -14.42 -27.16
C HIS A 93 -18.36 -14.30 -26.77
N GLY A 94 -17.74 -13.12 -26.92
CA GLY A 94 -16.37 -12.82 -26.49
C GLY A 94 -16.23 -12.33 -25.04
N LEU A 95 -17.34 -12.12 -24.32
CA LEU A 95 -17.34 -11.50 -23.01
C LEU A 95 -16.70 -12.40 -21.94
N ARG A 96 -15.61 -11.92 -21.32
CA ARG A 96 -14.85 -12.64 -20.30
C ARG A 96 -15.14 -12.13 -18.89
N PHE A 97 -15.45 -10.85 -18.73
CA PHE A 97 -15.67 -10.19 -17.44
C PHE A 97 -17.01 -9.47 -17.43
N LEU A 98 -17.85 -9.82 -16.45
CA LEU A 98 -19.13 -9.17 -16.20
C LEU A 98 -19.16 -8.73 -14.73
N SER A 99 -19.25 -7.42 -14.52
CA SER A 99 -19.32 -6.83 -13.18
C SER A 99 -20.54 -5.94 -13.03
N PHE A 100 -21.32 -6.18 -11.97
CA PHE A 100 -22.44 -5.35 -11.59
C PHE A 100 -22.07 -4.37 -10.48
N GLY A 101 -22.64 -3.15 -10.53
CA GLY A 101 -22.48 -2.14 -9.49
C GLY A 101 -23.38 -2.36 -8.28
N TYR A 102 -23.28 -1.45 -7.31
CA TYR A 102 -23.92 -1.50 -5.99
C TYR A 102 -25.38 -1.98 -5.95
N SER A 103 -26.25 -1.53 -6.86
CA SER A 103 -27.71 -1.68 -6.75
C SER A 103 -28.32 -2.87 -7.48
N PHE A 104 -27.53 -3.61 -8.28
CA PHE A 104 -28.08 -4.69 -9.10
C PHE A 104 -28.64 -5.81 -8.21
N ASN A 105 -29.93 -6.10 -8.36
CA ASN A 105 -30.62 -7.14 -7.60
C ASN A 105 -31.73 -7.82 -8.45
N GLN A 106 -31.43 -8.08 -9.72
CA GLN A 106 -32.34 -8.78 -10.64
C GLN A 106 -31.95 -10.25 -10.79
N SER A 107 -32.93 -11.14 -10.97
CA SER A 107 -32.68 -12.56 -11.22
C SER A 107 -31.94 -12.78 -12.54
N LEU A 108 -31.02 -13.76 -12.54
CA LEU A 108 -30.28 -14.21 -13.73
C LEU A 108 -30.92 -15.45 -14.41
N GLU A 109 -32.04 -15.97 -13.92
CA GLU A 109 -32.65 -17.21 -14.44
C GLU A 109 -32.96 -17.14 -15.96
N SER A 110 -33.38 -15.97 -16.45
CA SER A 110 -33.65 -15.72 -17.87
C SER A 110 -32.46 -15.11 -18.64
N ALA A 111 -31.30 -14.94 -17.99
CA ALA A 111 -30.13 -14.35 -18.61
C ALA A 111 -29.30 -15.42 -19.33
N GLN A 112 -28.94 -15.17 -20.58
CA GLN A 112 -28.02 -16.03 -21.33
C GLN A 112 -26.59 -15.54 -21.10
N LEU A 113 -25.90 -16.16 -20.13
CA LEU A 113 -24.49 -15.89 -19.87
C LEU A 113 -23.63 -16.55 -20.97
N PRO A 114 -22.65 -15.82 -21.55
CA PRO A 114 -21.84 -16.35 -22.63
C PRO A 114 -20.86 -17.43 -22.13
N SER A 115 -20.62 -18.45 -22.95
CA SER A 115 -19.74 -19.59 -22.63
C SER A 115 -18.25 -19.26 -22.53
N SER A 116 -17.86 -18.01 -22.79
CA SER A 116 -16.50 -17.49 -22.62
C SER A 116 -16.30 -16.71 -21.32
N LEU A 117 -17.37 -16.49 -20.53
CA LEU A 117 -17.32 -15.71 -19.31
C LEU A 117 -16.44 -16.41 -18.27
N GLN A 118 -15.40 -15.72 -17.82
CA GLN A 118 -14.41 -16.20 -16.85
C GLN A 118 -14.66 -15.62 -15.46
N THR A 119 -15.17 -14.40 -15.37
CA THR A 119 -15.41 -13.71 -14.10
C THR A 119 -16.81 -13.12 -14.06
N LEU A 120 -17.54 -13.43 -12.99
CA LEU A 120 -18.82 -12.84 -12.64
C LEU A 120 -18.74 -12.21 -11.26
N THR A 121 -18.93 -10.89 -11.19
CA THR A 121 -18.91 -10.12 -9.93
C THR A 121 -20.24 -9.42 -9.73
N PHE A 122 -20.85 -9.65 -8.58
CA PHE A 122 -22.04 -8.95 -8.14
C PHE A 122 -21.70 -7.79 -7.21
N GLY A 123 -22.44 -6.69 -7.35
CA GLY A 123 -22.37 -5.57 -6.42
C GLY A 123 -23.15 -5.81 -5.12
N THR A 124 -23.05 -4.84 -4.20
CA THR A 124 -23.51 -4.94 -2.81
C THR A 124 -24.92 -5.50 -2.65
N ARG A 125 -25.93 -5.00 -3.37
CA ARG A 125 -27.35 -5.33 -3.14
C ARG A 125 -27.82 -6.65 -3.76
N PHE A 126 -26.98 -7.36 -4.51
CA PHE A 126 -27.41 -8.60 -5.15
C PHE A 126 -27.76 -9.66 -4.11
N ASN A 127 -29.02 -10.09 -4.10
CA ASN A 127 -29.52 -11.10 -3.18
C ASN A 127 -30.63 -11.94 -3.84
N GLN A 128 -30.35 -12.44 -5.05
CA GLN A 128 -31.25 -13.34 -5.81
C GLN A 128 -30.70 -14.76 -5.83
N SER A 129 -31.58 -15.74 -5.93
CA SER A 129 -31.19 -17.16 -6.03
C SER A 129 -30.42 -17.42 -7.32
N LEU A 130 -29.44 -18.33 -7.26
CA LEU A 130 -28.78 -18.92 -8.43
C LEU A 130 -29.31 -20.31 -8.78
N GLU A 131 -30.33 -20.80 -8.07
CA GLU A 131 -31.01 -22.04 -8.44
C GLU A 131 -31.62 -21.92 -9.85
N GLY A 132 -31.35 -22.90 -10.71
CA GLY A 132 -31.79 -22.89 -12.11
C GLY A 132 -30.94 -22.02 -13.07
N VAL A 133 -30.06 -21.16 -12.56
CA VAL A 133 -29.18 -20.32 -13.39
C VAL A 133 -28.08 -21.18 -14.02
N GLN A 134 -27.96 -21.11 -15.35
CA GLN A 134 -26.91 -21.81 -16.09
C GLN A 134 -25.60 -20.99 -16.06
N LEU A 135 -24.73 -21.30 -15.09
CA LEU A 135 -23.39 -20.71 -15.04
C LEU A 135 -22.50 -21.31 -16.14
N PRO A 136 -21.71 -20.49 -16.86
CA PRO A 136 -20.89 -20.97 -17.97
C PRO A 136 -19.73 -21.86 -17.50
N SER A 137 -19.41 -22.89 -18.28
CA SER A 137 -18.36 -23.87 -17.98
C SER A 137 -16.93 -23.33 -18.06
N SER A 138 -16.76 -22.07 -18.47
CA SER A 138 -15.49 -21.33 -18.45
C SER A 138 -15.30 -20.48 -17.20
N LEU A 139 -16.32 -20.37 -16.33
CA LEU A 139 -16.31 -19.46 -15.19
C LEU A 139 -15.25 -19.90 -14.18
N GLN A 140 -14.29 -19.02 -13.90
CA GLN A 140 -13.16 -19.25 -12.98
C GLN A 140 -13.36 -18.49 -11.67
N THR A 141 -14.02 -17.33 -11.69
CA THR A 141 -14.23 -16.49 -10.50
C THR A 141 -15.70 -16.11 -10.36
N LEU A 142 -16.25 -16.36 -9.17
CA LEU A 142 -17.57 -15.93 -8.75
C LEU A 142 -17.48 -15.13 -7.44
N THR A 143 -17.87 -13.87 -7.49
CA THR A 143 -17.82 -12.95 -6.34
C THR A 143 -19.21 -12.39 -6.05
N PHE A 144 -19.68 -12.57 -4.82
CA PHE A 144 -20.92 -11.98 -4.33
C PHE A 144 -20.66 -10.67 -3.58
N GLY A 145 -21.61 -9.74 -3.70
CA GLY A 145 -21.62 -8.50 -2.92
C GLY A 145 -22.11 -8.70 -1.49
N ASN A 146 -22.11 -7.60 -0.72
CA ASN A 146 -22.37 -7.64 0.72
C ASN A 146 -23.72 -8.22 1.13
N ASP A 147 -24.81 -7.97 0.42
CA ASP A 147 -26.16 -8.35 0.85
C ASP A 147 -26.55 -9.79 0.50
N PHE A 148 -25.74 -10.50 -0.30
CA PHE A 148 -26.03 -11.87 -0.69
C PHE A 148 -26.07 -12.80 0.53
N ASN A 149 -27.25 -13.37 0.81
CA ASN A 149 -27.46 -14.27 1.94
C ASN A 149 -28.50 -15.35 1.61
N LEU A 150 -28.35 -16.00 0.46
CA LEU A 150 -29.17 -17.13 0.03
C LEU A 150 -28.33 -18.41 -0.05
N SER A 151 -28.98 -19.56 0.11
CA SER A 151 -28.30 -20.85 0.00
C SER A 151 -27.86 -21.12 -1.43
N LEU A 152 -26.71 -21.79 -1.60
CA LEU A 152 -26.27 -22.36 -2.88
C LEU A 152 -26.63 -23.85 -3.01
N GLU A 153 -27.46 -24.39 -2.11
CA GLU A 153 -28.00 -25.75 -2.24
C GLU A 153 -28.75 -25.88 -3.58
N GLY A 154 -28.43 -26.92 -4.36
CA GLY A 154 -28.99 -27.15 -5.69
C GLY A 154 -28.39 -26.31 -6.83
N THR A 155 -27.55 -25.31 -6.53
CA THR A 155 -26.85 -24.53 -7.56
C THR A 155 -25.73 -25.35 -8.20
N GLN A 156 -25.70 -25.43 -9.53
CA GLN A 156 -24.65 -26.11 -10.28
C GLN A 156 -23.46 -25.16 -10.48
N LEU A 157 -22.45 -25.26 -9.62
CA LEU A 157 -21.19 -24.54 -9.78
C LEU A 157 -20.31 -25.25 -10.83
N PRO A 158 -19.73 -24.54 -11.81
CA PRO A 158 -18.96 -25.17 -12.87
C PRO A 158 -17.61 -25.71 -12.38
N ASP A 159 -17.15 -26.83 -12.93
CA ASP A 159 -15.88 -27.49 -12.56
C ASP A 159 -14.64 -26.60 -12.78
N SER A 160 -14.75 -25.60 -13.66
CA SER A 160 -13.70 -24.61 -13.93
C SER A 160 -13.52 -23.57 -12.83
N LEU A 161 -14.44 -23.49 -11.87
CA LEU A 161 -14.45 -22.46 -10.84
C LEU A 161 -13.26 -22.64 -9.89
N GLN A 162 -12.41 -21.62 -9.83
CA GLN A 162 -11.19 -21.60 -9.01
C GLN A 162 -11.35 -20.72 -7.77
N THR A 163 -12.17 -19.68 -7.84
CA THR A 163 -12.36 -18.71 -6.75
C THR A 163 -13.84 -18.47 -6.48
N LEU A 164 -14.25 -18.64 -5.22
CA LEU A 164 -15.57 -18.33 -4.71
C LEU A 164 -15.47 -17.38 -3.51
N THR A 165 -16.04 -16.19 -3.66
CA THR A 165 -16.00 -15.14 -2.64
C THR A 165 -17.41 -14.72 -2.24
N PHE A 166 -17.72 -14.83 -0.95
CA PHE A 166 -18.95 -14.32 -0.37
C PHE A 166 -18.74 -12.93 0.25
N GLY A 167 -19.73 -12.06 0.11
CA GLY A 167 -19.73 -10.73 0.73
C GLY A 167 -20.11 -10.74 2.21
N GLY A 168 -20.24 -9.53 2.76
CA GLY A 168 -20.39 -9.28 4.20
C GLY A 168 -21.57 -9.93 4.93
N ASN A 169 -22.71 -10.21 4.32
CA ASN A 169 -23.92 -10.68 5.03
C ASN A 169 -24.21 -12.18 4.84
N PHE A 170 -23.39 -12.90 4.08
CA PHE A 170 -23.59 -14.33 3.85
C PHE A 170 -23.42 -15.13 5.15
N ASP A 171 -24.49 -15.80 5.60
CA ASP A 171 -24.50 -16.62 6.81
C ASP A 171 -25.38 -17.88 6.62
N LYS A 172 -25.14 -18.63 5.53
CA LYS A 172 -25.83 -19.90 5.24
C LYS A 172 -24.93 -21.11 5.43
N ALA A 173 -25.56 -22.24 5.75
CA ALA A 173 -24.87 -23.51 5.91
C ALA A 173 -24.29 -23.98 4.58
N MET A 174 -23.09 -24.56 4.62
CA MET A 174 -22.37 -25.03 3.42
C MET A 174 -22.38 -26.55 3.26
N GLU A 175 -22.93 -27.30 4.23
CA GLU A 175 -22.88 -28.78 4.28
C GLU A 175 -23.41 -29.45 3.00
N LYS A 176 -24.51 -28.92 2.44
CA LYS A 176 -25.16 -29.46 1.25
C LYS A 176 -24.75 -28.79 -0.06
N VAL A 177 -23.83 -27.83 -0.01
CA VAL A 177 -23.35 -27.13 -1.20
C VAL A 177 -22.29 -27.98 -1.88
N GLN A 178 -22.48 -28.28 -3.16
CA GLN A 178 -21.51 -29.03 -3.95
C GLN A 178 -20.42 -28.07 -4.47
N LEU A 179 -19.31 -27.98 -3.73
CA LEU A 179 -18.15 -27.20 -4.15
C LEU A 179 -17.40 -27.94 -5.27
N PRO A 180 -17.02 -27.25 -6.36
CA PRO A 180 -16.37 -27.89 -7.50
C PRO A 180 -14.95 -28.37 -7.15
N PRO A 181 -14.48 -29.48 -7.75
CA PRO A 181 -13.19 -30.09 -7.40
C PRO A 181 -11.98 -29.21 -7.76
N GLY A 182 -12.14 -28.30 -8.73
CA GLY A 182 -11.13 -27.34 -9.15
C GLY A 182 -11.01 -26.09 -8.28
N LEU A 183 -11.86 -25.91 -7.26
CA LEU A 183 -11.87 -24.73 -6.41
C LEU A 183 -10.58 -24.65 -5.58
N ARG A 184 -9.89 -23.52 -5.69
CA ARG A 184 -8.61 -23.23 -5.03
C ARG A 184 -8.75 -22.22 -3.90
N SER A 185 -9.69 -21.28 -4.03
CA SER A 185 -9.90 -20.21 -3.05
C SER A 185 -11.36 -20.12 -2.64
N LEU A 186 -11.58 -20.15 -1.32
CA LEU A 186 -12.88 -19.94 -0.69
C LEU A 186 -12.77 -18.82 0.35
N THR A 187 -13.56 -17.77 0.15
CA THR A 187 -13.58 -16.60 1.04
C THR A 187 -14.97 -16.34 1.59
N PHE A 188 -15.07 -16.25 2.92
CA PHE A 188 -16.27 -15.85 3.63
C PHE A 188 -16.15 -14.42 4.17
N GLY A 189 -17.23 -13.66 4.14
CA GLY A 189 -17.28 -12.28 4.63
C GLY A 189 -17.66 -12.15 6.11
N ARG A 190 -17.94 -10.89 6.48
CA ARG A 190 -18.15 -10.43 7.86
C ARG A 190 -19.15 -11.24 8.67
N SER A 191 -20.29 -11.64 8.11
CA SER A 191 -21.40 -12.24 8.87
C SER A 191 -21.38 -13.75 8.97
N PHE A 192 -20.48 -14.42 8.26
CA PHE A 192 -20.44 -15.87 8.25
C PHE A 192 -20.11 -16.43 9.64
N GLY A 193 -21.08 -17.09 10.28
CA GLY A 193 -20.94 -17.63 11.64
C GLY A 193 -21.26 -19.12 11.75
N ARG A 194 -21.44 -19.82 10.62
CA ARG A 194 -21.83 -21.24 10.57
C ARG A 194 -20.66 -22.18 10.71
N SER A 195 -20.92 -23.37 11.27
CA SER A 195 -19.94 -24.44 11.36
C SER A 195 -19.54 -24.93 9.96
N LEU A 196 -18.30 -25.38 9.83
CA LEU A 196 -17.80 -26.10 8.66
C LEU A 196 -17.80 -27.62 8.86
N ASP A 197 -18.29 -28.12 9.99
CA ASP A 197 -18.48 -29.55 10.21
C ASP A 197 -19.43 -30.14 9.16
N GLY A 198 -19.07 -31.30 8.62
CA GLY A 198 -19.77 -31.95 7.49
C GLY A 198 -19.55 -31.30 6.11
N VAL A 199 -18.90 -30.14 6.00
CA VAL A 199 -18.65 -29.48 4.72
C VAL A 199 -17.52 -30.20 3.96
N ARG A 200 -17.81 -30.62 2.73
CA ARG A 200 -16.82 -31.26 1.84
C ARG A 200 -15.97 -30.19 1.16
N LEU A 201 -14.90 -29.77 1.83
CA LEU A 201 -13.93 -28.83 1.26
C LEU A 201 -13.11 -29.53 0.14
N PRO A 202 -13.03 -28.95 -1.07
CA PRO A 202 -12.25 -29.50 -2.18
C PRO A 202 -10.75 -29.25 -1.98
N ARG A 203 -9.92 -29.38 -3.02
CA ARG A 203 -8.47 -29.13 -2.99
C ARG A 203 -8.13 -27.63 -2.90
N LEU A 204 -8.65 -26.97 -1.86
CA LEU A 204 -8.40 -25.55 -1.58
C LEU A 204 -6.93 -25.31 -1.26
N GLN A 205 -6.39 -24.23 -1.82
CA GLN A 205 -5.11 -23.65 -1.46
C GLN A 205 -5.28 -22.55 -0.41
N THR A 206 -6.39 -21.80 -0.45
CA THR A 206 -6.66 -20.72 0.50
C THR A 206 -8.07 -20.81 1.08
N LEU A 207 -8.17 -20.70 2.41
CA LEU A 207 -9.43 -20.53 3.14
C LEU A 207 -9.34 -19.26 4.00
N THR A 208 -10.22 -18.30 3.71
CA THR A 208 -10.15 -16.96 4.30
C THR A 208 -11.50 -16.55 4.87
N PHE A 209 -11.47 -15.98 6.07
CA PHE A 209 -12.62 -15.39 6.75
C PHE A 209 -12.37 -13.88 6.89
N VAL A 210 -12.80 -13.08 5.92
CA VAL A 210 -12.56 -11.63 5.90
C VAL A 210 -13.50 -10.93 6.87
N GLU A 211 -12.93 -10.23 7.85
CA GLU A 211 -13.66 -9.49 8.89
C GLU A 211 -14.75 -10.31 9.62
N SER A 212 -14.64 -11.63 9.57
CA SER A 212 -15.76 -12.53 9.89
C SER A 212 -16.06 -12.63 11.40
N TYR A 213 -17.35 -12.77 11.72
CA TYR A 213 -17.87 -13.23 13.01
C TYR A 213 -17.73 -14.75 13.20
N PHE A 214 -17.08 -15.46 12.25
CA PHE A 214 -16.79 -16.89 12.37
C PHE A 214 -16.00 -17.17 13.65
N ASN A 215 -16.64 -17.87 14.58
CA ASN A 215 -16.07 -18.29 15.86
C ASN A 215 -16.55 -19.70 16.25
N GLN A 216 -16.72 -20.56 15.25
CA GLN A 216 -17.11 -21.97 15.45
C GLN A 216 -15.87 -22.84 15.57
N SER A 217 -15.99 -23.94 16.32
CA SER A 217 -14.90 -24.92 16.45
C SER A 217 -14.58 -25.54 15.09
N LEU A 218 -13.30 -25.83 14.86
CA LEU A 218 -12.85 -26.64 13.72
C LEU A 218 -12.62 -28.11 14.11
N GLU A 219 -12.96 -28.52 15.34
CA GLU A 219 -12.94 -29.92 15.75
C GLU A 219 -13.89 -30.73 14.85
N GLY A 220 -13.38 -31.81 14.23
CA GLY A 220 -14.12 -32.62 13.26
C GLY A 220 -14.10 -32.11 11.82
N VAL A 221 -13.67 -30.87 11.57
CA VAL A 221 -13.59 -30.30 10.21
C VAL A 221 -12.39 -30.89 9.47
N VAL A 222 -12.64 -31.51 8.31
CA VAL A 222 -11.59 -32.05 7.44
C VAL A 222 -11.04 -30.93 6.55
N LEU A 223 -9.96 -30.29 6.99
CA LEU A 223 -9.22 -29.31 6.19
C LEU A 223 -8.43 -30.04 5.08
N PRO A 224 -8.44 -29.55 3.83
CA PRO A 224 -7.78 -30.23 2.73
C PRO A 224 -6.26 -30.18 2.86
N ASN A 225 -5.58 -31.30 2.59
CA ASN A 225 -4.11 -31.40 2.73
C ASN A 225 -3.33 -30.41 1.85
N CYS A 226 -3.91 -29.96 0.73
CA CYS A 226 -3.30 -28.98 -0.17
C CYS A 226 -3.47 -27.51 0.30
N LEU A 227 -4.08 -27.28 1.46
CA LEU A 227 -4.28 -25.93 2.00
C LEU A 227 -2.94 -25.30 2.35
N GLU A 228 -2.62 -24.19 1.71
CA GLU A 228 -1.38 -23.43 1.90
C GLU A 228 -1.59 -22.23 2.84
N THR A 229 -2.79 -21.63 2.83
CA THR A 229 -3.11 -20.45 3.65
C THR A 229 -4.45 -20.61 4.37
N LEU A 230 -4.42 -20.41 5.69
CA LEU A 230 -5.60 -20.31 6.54
C LEU A 230 -5.60 -18.96 7.26
N THR A 231 -6.61 -18.14 6.99
CA THR A 231 -6.77 -16.80 7.58
C THR A 231 -8.09 -16.68 8.30
N PHE A 232 -8.06 -16.56 9.62
CA PHE A 232 -9.22 -16.35 10.46
C PHE A 232 -9.68 -14.89 10.50
N GLY A 233 -10.98 -14.71 10.71
CA GLY A 233 -11.62 -13.41 10.84
C GLY A 233 -11.49 -12.79 12.22
N LEU A 234 -12.01 -11.58 12.38
CA LEU A 234 -11.83 -10.73 13.55
C LEU A 234 -12.16 -11.44 14.87
N HIS A 235 -13.22 -12.25 14.89
CA HIS A 235 -13.81 -12.78 16.12
C HIS A 235 -13.47 -14.25 16.43
N PHE A 236 -12.63 -14.89 15.61
CA PHE A 236 -12.26 -16.29 15.86
C PHE A 236 -11.43 -16.41 17.14
N ASN A 237 -11.92 -17.17 18.11
CA ASN A 237 -11.27 -17.39 19.40
C ASN A 237 -11.55 -18.81 19.95
N GLN A 238 -11.64 -19.80 19.06
CA GLN A 238 -11.76 -21.21 19.45
C GLN A 238 -10.39 -21.87 19.57
N SER A 239 -10.32 -22.90 20.42
CA SER A 239 -9.09 -23.70 20.59
C SER A 239 -8.79 -24.53 19.33
N LEU A 240 -7.51 -24.70 19.02
CA LEU A 240 -7.03 -25.56 17.94
C LEU A 240 -6.44 -26.89 18.43
N GLU A 241 -6.51 -27.20 19.73
CA GLU A 241 -5.85 -28.38 20.34
C GLU A 241 -6.27 -29.72 19.72
N ARG A 242 -7.53 -29.81 19.26
CA ARG A 242 -8.10 -31.01 18.63
C ARG A 242 -8.33 -30.85 17.13
N VAL A 243 -7.68 -29.86 16.52
CA VAL A 243 -7.83 -29.56 15.10
C VAL A 243 -6.61 -30.09 14.36
N GLN A 244 -6.83 -30.91 13.33
CA GLN A 244 -5.76 -31.37 12.44
C GLN A 244 -5.47 -30.29 11.41
N LEU A 245 -4.40 -29.53 11.62
CA LEU A 245 -3.93 -28.55 10.65
C LEU A 245 -3.23 -29.26 9.47
N PRO A 246 -3.48 -28.86 8.20
CA PRO A 246 -2.88 -29.50 7.03
C PRO A 246 -1.34 -29.40 6.99
N GLU A 247 -0.68 -30.49 6.58
CA GLU A 247 0.79 -30.58 6.52
C GLU A 247 1.44 -29.56 5.55
N HIS A 248 0.75 -29.19 4.46
CA HIS A 248 1.24 -28.20 3.49
C HIS A 248 0.89 -26.75 3.85
N LEU A 249 0.31 -26.50 5.02
CA LEU A 249 -0.02 -25.14 5.46
C LEU A 249 1.25 -24.32 5.66
N GLN A 250 1.38 -23.25 4.89
CA GLN A 250 2.52 -22.33 4.91
C GLN A 250 2.23 -21.07 5.71
N THR A 251 0.97 -20.61 5.72
CA THR A 251 0.56 -19.39 6.41
C THR A 251 -0.65 -19.63 7.30
N LEU A 252 -0.51 -19.28 8.58
CA LEU A 252 -1.59 -19.26 9.56
C LEU A 252 -1.73 -17.85 10.14
N THR A 253 -2.89 -17.23 9.90
CA THR A 253 -3.19 -15.88 10.39
C THR A 253 -4.42 -15.90 11.28
N PHE A 254 -4.26 -15.44 12.52
CA PHE A 254 -5.35 -15.22 13.46
C PHE A 254 -5.87 -13.79 13.39
N GLY A 255 -7.18 -13.63 13.56
CA GLY A 255 -7.82 -12.33 13.66
C GLY A 255 -7.71 -11.68 15.04
N CYS A 256 -8.43 -10.58 15.22
CA CYS A 256 -8.28 -9.67 16.35
C CYS A 256 -8.55 -10.29 17.73
N ASP A 257 -9.49 -11.22 17.86
CA ASP A 257 -9.96 -11.68 19.17
C ASP A 257 -9.29 -12.99 19.64
N PHE A 258 -8.50 -13.64 18.77
CA PHE A 258 -7.86 -14.89 19.10
C PHE A 258 -6.91 -14.74 20.30
N ASN A 259 -7.18 -15.47 21.37
CA ASN A 259 -6.41 -15.45 22.62
C ASN A 259 -6.42 -16.80 23.35
N GLN A 260 -6.44 -17.89 22.57
CA GLN A 260 -6.30 -19.26 23.08
C GLN A 260 -4.82 -19.67 23.16
N SER A 261 -4.52 -20.65 24.01
CA SER A 261 -3.17 -21.22 24.09
C SER A 261 -2.84 -22.02 22.83
N LEU A 262 -1.56 -22.02 22.44
CA LEU A 262 -1.03 -22.90 21.39
C LEU A 262 -0.18 -24.04 21.95
N GLU A 263 -0.06 -24.17 23.28
CA GLU A 263 0.87 -25.12 23.92
C GLU A 263 0.60 -26.57 23.50
N GLN A 264 -0.68 -26.96 23.38
CA GLN A 264 -1.11 -28.30 22.98
C GLN A 264 -1.56 -28.36 21.51
N VAL A 265 -1.22 -27.35 20.70
CA VAL A 265 -1.56 -27.30 19.27
C VAL A 265 -0.39 -27.82 18.44
N ILE A 266 -0.65 -28.79 17.58
CA ILE A 266 0.35 -29.31 16.64
C ILE A 266 0.39 -28.39 15.42
N LEU A 267 1.37 -27.49 15.38
CA LEU A 267 1.63 -26.64 14.21
C LEU A 267 2.28 -27.46 13.09
N PRO A 268 1.84 -27.32 11.83
CA PRO A 268 2.34 -28.13 10.72
C PRO A 268 3.80 -27.82 10.41
N SER A 269 4.53 -28.87 10.02
CA SER A 269 5.99 -28.82 9.84
C SER A 269 6.47 -27.92 8.69
N GLY A 270 5.58 -27.58 7.75
CA GLY A 270 5.83 -26.66 6.64
C GLY A 270 5.44 -25.20 6.88
N LEU A 271 4.92 -24.85 8.06
CA LEU A 271 4.45 -23.49 8.37
C LEU A 271 5.60 -22.47 8.32
N GLN A 272 5.48 -21.47 7.46
CA GLN A 272 6.47 -20.43 7.24
C GLN A 272 6.11 -19.11 7.92
N ALA A 273 4.82 -18.80 8.04
CA ALA A 273 4.35 -17.56 8.64
C ALA A 273 3.24 -17.81 9.67
N LEU A 274 3.44 -17.24 10.87
CA LEU A 274 2.46 -17.24 11.96
C LEU A 274 2.17 -15.79 12.37
N THR A 275 0.93 -15.35 12.16
CA THR A 275 0.47 -14.00 12.53
C THR A 275 -0.60 -14.08 13.61
N PHE A 276 -0.43 -13.28 14.67
CA PHE A 276 -1.42 -13.05 15.71
C PHE A 276 -2.07 -11.68 15.58
N GLY A 277 -3.39 -11.62 15.80
CA GLY A 277 -4.14 -10.37 15.86
C GLY A 277 -3.97 -9.62 17.18
N ASN A 278 -4.93 -8.72 17.45
CA ASN A 278 -4.79 -7.71 18.49
C ASN A 278 -4.81 -8.30 19.91
N SER A 279 -5.76 -9.17 20.24
CA SER A 279 -6.04 -9.61 21.61
C SER A 279 -5.13 -10.73 22.12
N PHE A 280 -4.34 -11.36 21.24
CA PHE A 280 -3.47 -12.46 21.62
C PHE A 280 -2.44 -12.00 22.66
N ASN A 281 -2.49 -12.59 23.86
CA ASN A 281 -1.57 -12.29 24.96
C ASN A 281 -1.35 -13.52 25.85
N ARG A 282 -1.23 -14.70 25.22
CA ARG A 282 -0.84 -15.96 25.89
C ARG A 282 0.67 -16.16 25.78
N SER A 283 1.24 -16.87 26.77
CA SER A 283 2.65 -17.25 26.71
C SER A 283 2.89 -18.15 25.50
N LEU A 284 4.06 -18.00 24.88
CA LEU A 284 4.56 -18.94 23.87
C LEU A 284 5.51 -19.98 24.47
N GLU A 285 5.73 -19.95 25.79
CA GLU A 285 6.51 -20.98 26.49
C GLU A 285 5.81 -22.34 26.32
N GLY A 286 6.59 -23.39 26.00
CA GLY A 286 6.07 -24.73 25.72
C GLY A 286 5.50 -24.94 24.31
N VAL A 287 5.17 -23.87 23.57
CA VAL A 287 4.65 -23.95 22.20
C VAL A 287 5.73 -24.48 21.25
N GLN A 288 5.41 -25.56 20.53
CA GLN A 288 6.31 -26.16 19.54
C GLN A 288 6.24 -25.39 18.22
N LEU A 289 7.03 -24.32 18.10
CA LEU A 289 7.15 -23.56 16.86
C LEU A 289 7.89 -24.40 15.78
N PRO A 290 7.35 -24.49 14.56
CA PRO A 290 7.91 -25.36 13.52
C PRO A 290 9.24 -24.84 13.00
N LYS A 291 10.15 -25.77 12.65
CA LYS A 291 11.51 -25.46 12.16
C LYS A 291 11.57 -24.79 10.79
N SER A 292 10.44 -24.68 10.10
CA SER A 292 10.29 -23.95 8.83
C SER A 292 9.86 -22.50 9.02
N LEU A 293 9.50 -22.09 10.24
CA LEU A 293 8.92 -20.77 10.50
C LEU A 293 9.94 -19.68 10.20
N ARG A 294 9.60 -18.80 9.27
CA ARG A 294 10.39 -17.64 8.82
C ARG A 294 9.89 -16.34 9.42
N THR A 295 8.57 -16.24 9.66
CA THR A 295 7.93 -15.01 10.16
C THR A 295 7.05 -15.30 11.36
N LEU A 296 7.34 -14.62 12.47
CA LEU A 296 6.49 -14.54 13.65
C LEU A 296 6.07 -13.08 13.86
N ARG A 297 4.77 -12.81 13.70
CA ARG A 297 4.23 -11.45 13.71
C ARG A 297 3.10 -11.29 14.70
N PHE A 298 3.17 -10.24 15.50
CA PHE A 298 2.05 -9.67 16.24
C PHE A 298 1.62 -8.40 15.50
N CYS A 299 0.33 -8.28 15.18
CA CYS A 299 -0.20 -7.14 14.43
C CYS A 299 0.06 -5.79 15.13
N GLU A 300 -0.03 -4.69 14.38
CA GLU A 300 0.35 -3.34 14.83
C GLU A 300 -0.30 -2.97 16.17
N PHE A 301 -1.59 -3.26 16.38
CA PHE A 301 -2.33 -2.97 17.61
C PHE A 301 -2.33 -4.14 18.63
N SER A 302 -1.37 -5.06 18.54
CA SER A 302 -1.32 -6.23 19.43
C SER A 302 -1.07 -5.87 20.89
N HIS A 303 -1.86 -6.52 21.75
CA HIS A 303 -1.82 -6.54 23.20
C HIS A 303 -0.80 -7.56 23.74
N PHE A 304 -0.11 -8.30 22.87
CA PHE A 304 0.92 -9.24 23.27
C PHE A 304 2.01 -8.55 24.09
N ASN A 305 2.17 -8.97 25.33
CA ASN A 305 3.16 -8.45 26.26
C ASN A 305 3.67 -9.54 27.23
N GLN A 306 3.72 -10.79 26.76
CA GLN A 306 4.31 -11.91 27.50
C GLN A 306 5.83 -11.97 27.28
N SER A 307 6.55 -12.52 28.26
CA SER A 307 7.98 -12.78 28.10
C SER A 307 8.22 -13.83 27.01
N LEU A 308 9.34 -13.70 26.29
CA LEU A 308 9.85 -14.74 25.41
C LEU A 308 10.97 -15.57 26.06
N GLU A 309 11.24 -15.37 27.35
CA GLU A 309 12.15 -16.23 28.11
C GLU A 309 11.62 -17.67 28.11
N GLY A 310 12.51 -18.64 27.85
CA GLY A 310 12.13 -20.06 27.72
C GLY A 310 11.51 -20.45 26.37
N VAL A 311 11.08 -19.50 25.54
CA VAL A 311 10.48 -19.77 24.22
C VAL A 311 11.55 -20.25 23.24
N GLN A 312 11.30 -21.41 22.62
CA GLN A 312 12.20 -21.99 21.61
C GLN A 312 11.89 -21.38 20.23
N LEU A 313 12.52 -20.25 19.91
CA LEU A 313 12.44 -19.64 18.58
C LEU A 313 13.24 -20.47 17.56
N PRO A 314 12.65 -20.88 16.41
CA PRO A 314 13.33 -21.73 15.45
C PRO A 314 14.45 -20.99 14.73
N SER A 315 15.54 -21.70 14.39
CA SER A 315 16.72 -21.12 13.73
C SER A 315 16.45 -20.56 12.33
N SER A 316 15.36 -20.99 11.70
CA SER A 316 14.87 -20.50 10.40
C SER A 316 14.18 -19.13 10.48
N LEU A 317 13.89 -18.62 11.68
CA LEU A 317 13.13 -17.39 11.85
C LEU A 317 13.94 -16.20 11.33
N GLU A 318 13.42 -15.55 10.30
CA GLU A 318 14.03 -14.40 9.62
C GLU A 318 13.43 -13.08 10.09
N THR A 319 12.14 -13.07 10.45
CA THR A 319 11.42 -11.86 10.87
C THR A 319 10.67 -12.07 12.19
N LEU A 320 10.95 -11.21 13.17
CA LEU A 320 10.20 -11.09 14.43
C LEU A 320 9.66 -9.67 14.58
N THR A 321 8.34 -9.55 14.60
CA THR A 321 7.65 -8.25 14.69
C THR A 321 6.70 -8.24 15.88
N PHE A 322 6.93 -7.32 16.81
CA PHE A 322 6.07 -7.05 17.95
C PHE A 322 5.06 -5.94 17.66
N GLY A 323 3.88 -6.03 18.27
CA GLY A 323 2.83 -5.04 18.19
C GLY A 323 2.87 -3.98 19.30
N TYR A 324 1.83 -3.15 19.34
CA TYR A 324 1.72 -1.91 20.11
C TYR A 324 2.18 -2.04 21.56
N PHE A 325 1.71 -3.04 22.30
CA PHE A 325 1.87 -3.11 23.76
C PHE A 325 3.10 -3.89 24.26
N PHE A 326 3.88 -4.52 23.38
CA PHE A 326 5.02 -5.32 23.80
C PHE A 326 6.10 -4.45 24.47
N ASN A 327 6.46 -4.79 25.71
CA ASN A 327 7.43 -4.06 26.52
C ASN A 327 8.16 -4.97 27.53
N GLN A 328 8.42 -6.22 27.14
CA GLN A 328 9.22 -7.17 27.93
C GLN A 328 10.70 -7.10 27.57
N SER A 329 11.56 -7.50 28.51
CA SER A 329 13.01 -7.55 28.28
C SER A 329 13.37 -8.72 27.36
N LEU A 330 14.35 -8.50 26.48
CA LEU A 330 14.95 -9.57 25.66
C LEU A 330 16.27 -10.12 26.23
N ARG A 331 16.68 -9.69 27.44
CA ARG A 331 18.01 -10.01 28.00
C ARG A 331 18.30 -11.50 28.08
N TRP A 332 17.28 -12.31 28.40
CA TRP A 332 17.39 -13.77 28.54
C TRP A 332 16.71 -14.53 27.41
N VAL A 333 16.37 -13.84 26.33
CA VAL A 333 15.73 -14.44 25.14
C VAL A 333 16.83 -14.89 24.18
N GLN A 334 16.79 -16.15 23.76
CA GLN A 334 17.67 -16.67 22.73
C GLN A 334 17.12 -16.29 21.35
N LEU A 335 17.58 -15.17 20.80
CA LEU A 335 17.23 -14.76 19.44
C LEU A 335 17.90 -15.70 18.42
N PRO A 336 17.18 -16.17 17.39
CA PRO A 336 17.70 -17.15 16.45
C PRO A 336 18.78 -16.55 15.55
N SER A 337 19.79 -17.35 15.21
CA SER A 337 20.95 -16.93 14.42
C SER A 337 20.66 -16.58 12.96
N GLY A 338 19.45 -16.89 12.47
CA GLY A 338 18.97 -16.53 11.13
C GLY A 338 18.13 -15.25 11.09
N LEU A 339 17.88 -14.61 12.25
CA LEU A 339 17.00 -13.43 12.33
C LEU A 339 17.60 -12.25 11.57
N GLN A 340 16.88 -11.73 10.58
CA GLN A 340 17.28 -10.61 9.74
C GLN A 340 16.57 -9.32 10.13
N THR A 341 15.31 -9.40 10.59
CA THR A 341 14.50 -8.24 10.95
C THR A 341 13.92 -8.38 12.35
N LEU A 342 14.18 -7.39 13.19
CA LEU A 342 13.58 -7.22 14.52
C LEU A 342 12.85 -5.88 14.59
N THR A 343 11.53 -5.94 14.71
CA THR A 343 10.68 -4.74 14.80
C THR A 343 9.94 -4.71 16.14
N PHE A 344 10.09 -3.60 16.86
CA PHE A 344 9.33 -3.31 18.07
C PHE A 344 8.14 -2.40 17.78
N GLY A 345 7.06 -2.63 18.52
CA GLY A 345 5.89 -1.77 18.50
C GLY A 345 5.99 -0.56 19.44
N GLU A 346 4.92 0.21 19.46
CA GLU A 346 4.84 1.56 20.02
C GLU A 346 5.30 1.70 21.48
N LYS A 347 4.94 0.77 22.37
CA LYS A 347 5.21 0.84 23.83
C LYS A 347 6.57 0.30 24.25
N PHE A 348 7.35 -0.28 23.34
CA PHE A 348 8.62 -0.88 23.71
C PHE A 348 9.62 0.17 24.20
N ASN A 349 10.07 0.05 25.44
CA ASN A 349 11.03 0.96 26.06
C ASN A 349 11.90 0.21 27.10
N ARG A 350 12.41 -0.97 26.73
CA ARG A 350 13.39 -1.72 27.52
C ARG A 350 14.78 -1.60 26.94
N SER A 351 15.78 -1.57 27.82
CA SER A 351 17.18 -1.54 27.40
C SER A 351 17.53 -2.83 26.67
N LEU A 352 18.33 -2.72 25.61
CA LEU A 352 18.94 -3.85 24.91
C LEU A 352 20.34 -4.20 25.47
N GLU A 353 20.75 -3.60 26.58
CA GLU A 353 22.02 -3.91 27.22
C GLU A 353 22.08 -5.38 27.66
N GLY A 354 23.11 -6.07 27.17
CA GLY A 354 23.33 -7.50 27.41
C GLY A 354 22.49 -8.44 26.54
N VAL A 355 21.59 -7.93 25.69
CA VAL A 355 20.86 -8.74 24.71
C VAL A 355 21.82 -9.23 23.63
N GLN A 356 21.81 -10.53 23.35
CA GLN A 356 22.59 -11.12 22.26
C GLN A 356 21.83 -10.94 20.94
N LEU A 357 22.06 -9.82 20.25
CA LEU A 357 21.54 -9.60 18.90
C LEU A 357 22.32 -10.48 17.89
N PRO A 358 21.63 -11.26 17.04
CA PRO A 358 22.30 -12.19 16.12
C PRO A 358 23.05 -11.44 15.01
N SER A 359 24.16 -12.01 14.54
CA SER A 359 25.01 -11.39 13.50
C SER A 359 24.34 -11.28 12.13
N SER A 360 23.29 -12.07 11.88
CA SER A 360 22.46 -11.99 10.67
C SER A 360 21.51 -10.80 10.66
N LEU A 361 21.33 -10.10 11.79
CA LEU A 361 20.34 -9.02 11.91
C LEU A 361 20.75 -7.84 11.01
N GLN A 362 19.89 -7.53 10.04
CA GLN A 362 20.07 -6.46 9.07
C GLN A 362 19.24 -5.23 9.43
N THR A 363 18.04 -5.42 9.97
CA THR A 363 17.10 -4.34 10.30
C THR A 363 16.69 -4.37 11.76
N LEU A 364 16.94 -3.26 12.46
CA LEU A 364 16.46 -3.01 13.82
C LEU A 364 15.56 -1.76 13.81
N ARG A 365 14.28 -1.96 14.12
CA ARG A 365 13.28 -0.89 14.15
C ARG A 365 12.65 -0.76 15.53
N PHE A 366 12.72 0.44 16.09
CA PHE A 366 12.05 0.80 17.33
C PHE A 366 10.71 1.50 17.07
N GLY A 367 9.73 1.24 17.94
CA GLY A 367 8.47 1.98 17.99
C GLY A 367 8.60 3.32 18.70
N ASN A 368 7.50 4.08 18.76
CA ASN A 368 7.54 5.47 19.16
C ASN A 368 8.07 5.75 20.57
N GLN A 369 7.81 4.91 21.58
CA GLN A 369 8.18 5.21 22.97
C GLN A 369 9.60 4.76 23.37
N PHE A 370 10.37 4.19 22.44
CA PHE A 370 11.73 3.75 22.76
C PHE A 370 12.62 4.95 23.04
N ASN A 371 13.17 5.02 24.25
CA ASN A 371 14.05 6.09 24.69
C ASN A 371 15.14 5.59 25.66
N GLN A 372 15.71 4.41 25.36
CA GLN A 372 16.84 3.85 26.11
C GLN A 372 18.16 4.13 25.39
N SER A 373 19.25 4.29 26.15
CA SER A 373 20.57 4.52 25.58
C SER A 373 21.04 3.30 24.78
N LEU A 374 21.67 3.55 23.63
CA LEU A 374 22.31 2.52 22.81
C LEU A 374 23.81 2.35 23.11
N GLN A 375 24.37 3.15 24.02
CA GLN A 375 25.82 3.18 24.28
C GLN A 375 26.38 1.82 24.73
N ALA A 376 25.66 1.09 25.57
CA ALA A 376 26.06 -0.22 26.07
C ALA A 376 25.49 -1.39 25.23
N VAL A 377 24.90 -1.09 24.07
CA VAL A 377 24.28 -2.11 23.20
C VAL A 377 25.27 -2.49 22.11
N ARG A 378 25.58 -3.80 22.02
CA ARG A 378 26.39 -4.35 20.94
C ARG A 378 25.52 -4.51 19.69
N LEU A 379 25.53 -3.51 18.81
CA LEU A 379 24.84 -3.58 17.54
C LEU A 379 25.58 -4.55 16.59
N PRO A 380 24.88 -5.52 15.96
CA PRO A 380 25.49 -6.44 15.00
C PRO A 380 25.73 -5.74 13.65
N SER A 381 26.01 -6.49 12.59
CA SER A 381 26.17 -5.98 11.21
C SER A 381 24.86 -5.48 10.58
N LEU A 382 24.21 -4.51 11.22
CA LEU A 382 22.98 -3.87 10.76
C LEU A 382 23.21 -3.08 9.48
N GLN A 383 22.22 -3.12 8.59
CA GLN A 383 22.10 -2.26 7.41
C GLN A 383 21.15 -1.09 7.69
N THR A 384 20.11 -1.29 8.50
CA THR A 384 19.08 -0.29 8.80
C THR A 384 18.81 -0.19 10.30
N LEU A 385 18.90 1.04 10.83
CA LEU A 385 18.50 1.41 12.18
C LEU A 385 17.44 2.51 12.12
N ILE A 386 16.27 2.24 12.72
CA ILE A 386 15.15 3.18 12.79
C ILE A 386 14.80 3.46 14.25
N CYS A 387 14.96 4.71 14.66
CA CYS A 387 14.56 5.22 15.97
C CYS A 387 13.16 5.84 15.92
N GLY A 388 12.38 5.59 16.96
CA GLY A 388 11.01 6.08 17.10
C GLY A 388 10.91 7.56 17.49
N ARG A 389 9.67 7.99 17.70
CA ARG A 389 9.30 9.37 18.07
C ARG A 389 10.02 9.91 19.30
N ASP A 390 10.03 9.17 20.40
CA ASP A 390 10.43 9.65 21.73
C ASP A 390 11.94 9.43 22.01
N PHE A 391 12.69 8.91 21.04
CA PHE A 391 14.12 8.70 21.18
C PHE A 391 14.85 10.05 21.25
N VAL A 392 15.35 10.40 22.43
CA VAL A 392 16.09 11.66 22.68
C VAL A 392 17.47 11.43 23.29
N GLN A 393 17.92 10.17 23.33
CA GLN A 393 19.24 9.80 23.85
C GLN A 393 20.34 10.23 22.90
N SER A 394 21.50 10.60 23.46
CA SER A 394 22.69 10.90 22.67
C SER A 394 23.24 9.64 21.99
N LEU A 395 23.81 9.81 20.79
CA LEU A 395 24.60 8.77 20.12
C LEU A 395 26.09 8.83 20.47
N HIS A 396 26.51 9.73 21.35
CA HIS A 396 27.91 9.82 21.78
C HIS A 396 28.35 8.52 22.47
N GLY A 397 29.43 7.91 21.98
CA GLY A 397 29.95 6.64 22.46
C GLY A 397 29.14 5.41 22.01
N VAL A 398 28.16 5.56 21.12
CA VAL A 398 27.47 4.44 20.47
C VAL A 398 28.33 3.93 19.32
N GLU A 399 28.68 2.64 19.35
CA GLU A 399 29.38 1.97 18.25
C GLU A 399 28.39 1.63 17.13
N LEU A 400 28.20 2.55 16.18
CA LEU A 400 27.40 2.28 14.98
C LEU A 400 28.16 1.32 14.05
N PRO A 401 27.52 0.24 13.57
CA PRO A 401 28.22 -0.77 12.77
C PRO A 401 28.61 -0.23 11.39
N SER A 402 29.78 -0.63 10.88
CA SER A 402 30.31 -0.17 9.59
C SER A 402 29.44 -0.56 8.38
N SER A 403 28.60 -1.58 8.53
CA SER A 403 27.64 -2.04 7.53
C SER A 403 26.38 -1.17 7.43
N LEU A 404 26.18 -0.21 8.34
CA LEU A 404 24.97 0.60 8.41
C LEU A 404 24.84 1.50 7.18
N GLN A 405 23.75 1.33 6.44
CA GLN A 405 23.43 2.08 5.22
C GLN A 405 22.31 3.10 5.43
N THR A 406 21.40 2.84 6.38
CA THR A 406 20.29 3.72 6.72
C THR A 406 20.24 4.00 8.22
N LEU A 407 20.19 5.29 8.57
CA LEU A 407 19.84 5.77 9.91
C LEU A 407 18.66 6.73 9.81
N ILE A 408 17.54 6.39 10.45
CA ILE A 408 16.32 7.19 10.45
C ILE A 408 15.89 7.51 11.87
N PHE A 409 15.69 8.81 12.14
CA PHE A 409 14.84 9.28 13.21
C PHE A 409 13.46 9.58 12.61
N GLY A 410 12.40 8.95 13.12
CA GLY A 410 11.07 9.00 12.50
C GLY A 410 10.53 10.42 12.28
N GLU A 411 9.55 10.58 11.37
CA GLU A 411 8.94 11.87 11.00
C GLU A 411 8.62 12.72 12.23
N PHE A 412 7.91 12.18 13.23
CA PHE A 412 7.54 12.94 14.42
C PHE A 412 8.61 13.01 15.53
N SER A 413 9.86 12.61 15.25
CA SER A 413 10.88 12.45 16.28
C SER A 413 11.20 13.72 17.05
N PHE A 414 11.31 13.57 18.38
CA PHE A 414 11.80 14.55 19.33
C PHE A 414 13.34 14.59 19.41
N PHE A 415 14.05 13.73 18.67
CA PHE A 415 15.51 13.72 18.65
C PHE A 415 16.06 15.08 18.24
N ASN A 416 16.80 15.71 19.15
CA ASN A 416 17.42 17.01 18.94
C ASN A 416 18.78 17.10 19.67
N GLN A 417 19.52 15.99 19.72
CA GLN A 417 20.87 15.94 20.29
C GLN A 417 21.90 16.30 19.21
N SER A 418 23.02 16.91 19.64
CA SER A 418 24.11 17.22 18.71
C SER A 418 24.70 15.94 18.10
N LEU A 419 25.10 16.01 16.84
CA LEU A 419 25.85 14.96 16.15
C LEU A 419 27.38 15.19 16.20
N GLU A 420 27.84 16.25 16.89
CA GLU A 420 29.27 16.55 17.05
C GLU A 420 30.02 15.41 17.75
N GLY A 421 31.15 15.01 17.18
CA GLY A 421 31.99 13.93 17.70
C GLY A 421 31.44 12.51 17.51
N ILE A 422 30.27 12.34 16.88
CA ILE A 422 29.68 11.03 16.60
C ILE A 422 30.29 10.45 15.32
N GLN A 423 30.80 9.22 15.41
CA GLN A 423 31.38 8.49 14.28
C GLN A 423 30.26 7.86 13.45
N LEU A 424 29.82 8.57 12.41
CA LEU A 424 28.87 8.03 11.43
C LEU A 424 29.59 7.04 10.50
N PRO A 425 29.05 5.83 10.25
CA PRO A 425 29.68 4.83 9.39
C PRO A 425 29.92 5.35 7.97
N SER A 426 31.11 5.06 7.40
CA SER A 426 31.46 5.52 6.05
C SER A 426 30.55 4.97 4.94
N GLY A 427 29.92 3.81 5.18
CA GLY A 427 28.95 3.18 4.28
C GLY A 427 27.52 3.74 4.39
N LEU A 428 27.26 4.70 5.29
CA LEU A 428 25.93 5.27 5.50
C LEU A 428 25.48 6.03 4.25
N GLN A 429 24.39 5.58 3.63
CA GLN A 429 23.85 6.16 2.40
C GLN A 429 22.67 7.11 2.66
N ARG A 430 21.91 6.87 3.74
CA ARG A 430 20.72 7.66 4.09
C ARG A 430 20.74 8.07 5.54
N LEU A 431 20.64 9.37 5.78
CA LEU A 431 20.41 9.98 7.09
C LEU A 431 19.12 10.82 7.05
N THR A 432 18.17 10.48 7.92
CA THR A 432 16.93 11.24 8.08
C THR A 432 16.82 11.73 9.51
N LEU A 433 16.77 13.05 9.66
CA LEU A 433 16.66 13.76 10.93
C LEU A 433 15.21 14.23 11.09
N GLY A 434 14.58 13.80 12.18
CA GLY A 434 13.13 13.94 12.38
C GLY A 434 12.67 15.35 12.76
N ARG A 435 11.35 15.50 12.98
CA ARG A 435 10.62 16.78 13.10
C ARG A 435 11.31 17.83 13.94
N HIS A 436 11.84 17.48 15.11
CA HIS A 436 12.36 18.46 16.08
C HIS A 436 13.87 18.67 16.01
N PHE A 437 14.59 18.00 15.11
CA PHE A 437 16.03 18.17 14.99
C PHE A 437 16.36 19.58 14.48
N ASN A 438 17.13 20.34 15.27
CA ASN A 438 17.55 21.70 14.95
C ASN A 438 18.94 22.02 15.55
N GLN A 439 19.85 21.05 15.58
CA GLN A 439 21.24 21.23 15.98
C GLN A 439 22.11 21.60 14.78
N SER A 440 23.19 22.37 15.02
CA SER A 440 24.16 22.71 13.98
C SER A 440 24.90 21.48 13.47
N LEU A 441 25.25 21.47 12.18
CA LEU A 441 26.08 20.45 11.55
C LEU A 441 27.53 20.91 11.29
N GLU A 442 27.91 22.14 11.70
CA GLU A 442 29.23 22.75 11.42
C GLU A 442 30.41 21.84 11.80
N LYS A 443 30.32 21.17 12.96
CA LYS A 443 31.37 20.29 13.49
C LYS A 443 31.07 18.79 13.32
N VAL A 444 30.12 18.46 12.45
CA VAL A 444 29.67 17.10 12.21
C VAL A 444 30.36 16.55 10.98
N GLN A 445 31.04 15.41 11.14
CA GLN A 445 31.64 14.69 10.02
C GLN A 445 30.56 13.83 9.34
N LEU A 446 29.97 14.36 8.26
CA LEU A 446 29.05 13.59 7.43
C LEU A 446 29.85 12.54 6.61
N PRO A 447 29.38 11.29 6.51
CA PRO A 447 30.15 10.24 5.85
C PRO A 447 30.13 10.37 4.33
N GLU A 448 31.27 10.08 3.70
CA GLU A 448 31.46 10.14 2.23
C GLU A 448 30.47 9.29 1.42
N GLY A 449 29.97 8.20 2.00
CA GLY A 449 28.97 7.34 1.36
C GLY A 449 27.55 7.92 1.31
N LEU A 450 27.31 9.06 1.96
CA LEU A 450 25.97 9.62 2.13
C LEU A 450 25.42 10.14 0.81
N ARG A 451 24.28 9.59 0.39
CA ARG A 451 23.57 9.95 -0.84
C ARG A 451 22.32 10.76 -0.57
N LYS A 452 21.70 10.58 0.60
CA LYS A 452 20.46 11.26 0.97
C LYS A 452 20.53 11.81 2.38
N LEU A 453 20.42 13.13 2.48
CA LEU A 453 20.26 13.86 3.73
C LEU A 453 18.87 14.51 3.73
N THR A 454 18.08 14.21 4.75
CA THR A 454 16.74 14.76 4.90
C THR A 454 16.57 15.32 6.29
N PHE A 455 16.19 16.60 6.34
CA PHE A 455 15.69 17.25 7.53
C PHE A 455 14.18 17.33 7.43
N ASP A 456 13.50 16.94 8.49
CA ASP A 456 12.06 17.13 8.58
C ASP A 456 11.73 18.56 9.07
N HIS A 457 10.68 18.73 9.88
CA HIS A 457 10.01 20.03 10.02
C HIS A 457 10.87 21.20 10.54
N SER A 458 11.56 21.08 11.68
CA SER A 458 12.06 22.23 12.45
C SER A 458 13.52 22.62 12.24
N PHE A 459 14.24 21.93 11.37
CA PHE A 459 15.64 22.28 11.10
C PHE A 459 15.74 23.66 10.44
N ASN A 460 16.49 24.57 11.06
CA ASN A 460 16.67 25.94 10.57
C ASN A 460 18.05 26.51 10.96
N GLN A 461 19.09 25.67 10.93
CA GLN A 461 20.49 26.07 11.14
C GLN A 461 21.17 26.39 9.81
N SER A 462 22.19 27.26 9.84
CA SER A 462 22.98 27.59 8.65
C SER A 462 23.78 26.37 8.16
N LEU A 463 24.02 26.32 6.85
CA LEU A 463 24.88 25.33 6.19
C LEU A 463 26.19 25.94 5.64
N GLU A 464 26.46 27.23 5.87
CA GLU A 464 27.62 27.95 5.31
C GLU A 464 28.96 27.24 5.60
N ASP A 465 29.17 26.83 6.86
CA ASP A 465 30.38 26.14 7.32
C ASP A 465 30.23 24.60 7.39
N VAL A 466 29.20 24.04 6.76
CA VAL A 466 28.94 22.59 6.80
C VAL A 466 29.56 21.90 5.58
N GLN A 467 30.41 20.92 5.84
CA GLN A 467 30.98 20.07 4.78
C GLN A 467 29.96 19.01 4.34
N LEU A 468 29.26 19.27 3.25
CA LEU A 468 28.38 18.29 2.61
C LEU A 468 29.22 17.26 1.82
N PRO A 469 28.91 15.96 1.91
CA PRO A 469 29.72 14.92 1.27
C PRO A 469 29.56 14.92 -0.25
N GLU A 470 30.64 14.60 -0.97
CA GLU A 470 30.74 14.71 -2.43
C GLU A 470 29.75 13.82 -3.19
N ASN A 471 29.30 12.71 -2.60
CA ASN A 471 28.34 11.77 -3.19
C ASN A 471 26.88 12.07 -2.87
N LEU A 472 26.58 13.20 -2.22
CA LEU A 472 25.22 13.57 -1.83
C LEU A 472 24.35 13.89 -3.05
N GLN A 473 23.36 13.03 -3.31
CA GLN A 473 22.45 13.15 -4.46
C GLN A 473 21.15 13.87 -4.10
N THR A 474 20.70 13.79 -2.85
CA THR A 474 19.45 14.41 -2.40
C THR A 474 19.66 15.16 -1.10
N LEU A 475 19.28 16.45 -1.12
CA LEU A 475 19.18 17.31 0.04
C LEU A 475 17.75 17.84 0.14
N ALA A 476 17.08 17.51 1.25
CA ALA A 476 15.70 17.90 1.47
C ALA A 476 15.54 18.56 2.84
N PHE A 477 14.91 19.74 2.84
CA PHE A 477 14.56 20.50 4.03
C PHE A 477 13.05 20.45 4.27
N GLY A 478 12.65 20.32 5.53
CA GLY A 478 11.26 20.44 5.93
C GLY A 478 10.85 21.88 6.20
N ASN A 479 9.75 22.02 6.93
CA ASN A 479 8.89 23.20 6.88
C ASN A 479 9.53 24.52 7.32
N ASP A 480 10.42 24.52 8.31
CA ASP A 480 10.85 25.73 8.99
C ASP A 480 12.19 26.28 8.45
N PHE A 481 12.89 25.52 7.60
CA PHE A 481 14.16 25.93 7.04
C PHE A 481 14.01 27.22 6.21
N ASN A 482 14.73 28.27 6.62
CA ASN A 482 14.72 29.58 5.99
C ASN A 482 16.07 30.31 6.16
N GLN A 483 17.18 29.57 6.20
CA GLN A 483 18.53 30.13 6.18
C GLN A 483 19.01 30.36 4.75
N SER A 484 19.91 31.34 4.59
CA SER A 484 20.57 31.57 3.30
C SER A 484 21.44 30.37 2.93
N LEU A 485 21.52 30.07 1.63
CA LEU A 485 22.51 29.12 1.09
C LEU A 485 23.72 29.83 0.46
N GLU A 486 23.81 31.16 0.59
CA GLU A 486 25.01 31.90 0.19
C GLU A 486 26.22 31.36 0.96
N GLY A 487 27.35 31.16 0.27
CA GLY A 487 28.56 30.55 0.84
C GLY A 487 28.51 29.02 1.02
N THR A 488 27.33 28.40 1.01
CA THR A 488 27.19 26.94 1.16
C THR A 488 27.73 26.20 -0.07
N GLN A 489 28.64 25.25 0.15
CA GLN A 489 29.18 24.40 -0.91
C GLN A 489 28.25 23.22 -1.17
N LEU A 490 27.38 23.35 -2.19
CA LEU A 490 26.55 22.24 -2.65
C LEU A 490 27.38 21.29 -3.53
N PRO A 491 27.39 19.97 -3.25
CA PRO A 491 28.25 19.03 -3.96
C PRO A 491 27.82 18.81 -5.42
N ASP A 492 28.78 18.58 -6.31
CA ASP A 492 28.56 18.43 -7.74
C ASP A 492 27.68 17.23 -8.13
N SER A 493 27.50 16.26 -7.23
CA SER A 493 26.63 15.09 -7.45
C SER A 493 25.16 15.32 -7.10
N LEU A 494 24.81 16.49 -6.54
CA LEU A 494 23.46 16.80 -6.05
C LEU A 494 22.43 16.88 -7.20
N GLN A 495 21.52 15.91 -7.23
CA GLN A 495 20.48 15.79 -8.26
C GLN A 495 19.14 16.41 -7.83
N SER A 496 18.87 16.46 -6.53
CA SER A 496 17.59 16.95 -6.00
C SER A 496 17.78 17.86 -4.79
N LEU A 497 17.25 19.08 -4.90
CA LEU A 497 17.19 20.06 -3.84
C LEU A 497 15.72 20.44 -3.57
N THR A 498 15.25 20.15 -2.35
CA THR A 498 13.86 20.41 -1.95
C THR A 498 13.81 21.30 -0.73
N PHE A 499 13.03 22.38 -0.82
CA PHE A 499 12.75 23.29 0.28
C PHE A 499 11.33 23.09 0.82
N GLY A 500 11.19 23.17 2.14
CA GLY A 500 9.90 23.15 2.80
C GLY A 500 9.21 24.51 2.82
N ASN A 501 8.10 24.58 3.58
CA ASN A 501 7.12 25.64 3.46
C ASN A 501 7.63 27.07 3.71
N SER A 502 8.57 27.26 4.63
CA SER A 502 8.98 28.60 5.09
C SER A 502 10.13 29.21 4.30
N PHE A 503 10.84 28.43 3.48
CA PHE A 503 11.99 28.91 2.73
C PHE A 503 11.60 30.07 1.80
N ASN A 504 12.23 31.22 2.02
CA ASN A 504 12.01 32.45 1.27
C ASN A 504 13.29 33.31 1.21
N GLN A 505 14.46 32.69 1.18
CA GLN A 505 15.74 33.36 0.98
C GLN A 505 16.09 33.46 -0.50
N SER A 506 16.87 34.48 -0.87
CA SER A 506 17.37 34.64 -2.24
C SER A 506 18.31 33.49 -2.59
N LEU A 507 18.31 33.07 -3.86
CA LEU A 507 19.32 32.17 -4.42
C LEU A 507 20.36 32.93 -5.26
N GLU A 508 20.33 34.26 -5.27
CA GLU A 508 21.38 35.07 -5.90
C GLU A 508 22.72 34.78 -5.21
N GLY A 509 23.77 34.55 -6.00
CA GLY A 509 25.10 34.16 -5.48
C GLY A 509 25.23 32.69 -5.04
N VAL A 510 24.15 31.90 -5.02
CA VAL A 510 24.20 30.47 -4.69
C VAL A 510 24.64 29.67 -5.91
N HIS A 511 25.69 28.86 -5.77
CA HIS A 511 26.15 27.96 -6.83
C HIS A 511 25.31 26.69 -6.86
N LEU A 512 24.37 26.60 -7.81
CA LEU A 512 23.59 25.39 -8.05
C LEU A 512 24.39 24.41 -8.94
N PRO A 513 24.62 23.16 -8.49
CA PRO A 513 25.49 22.22 -9.22
C PRO A 513 24.87 21.79 -10.55
N SER A 514 25.72 21.50 -11.53
CA SER A 514 25.30 21.20 -12.91
C SER A 514 24.48 19.90 -13.05
N SER A 515 24.61 18.98 -12.10
CA SER A 515 23.89 17.70 -12.05
C SER A 515 22.45 17.82 -11.52
N LEU A 516 22.06 18.98 -11.00
CA LEU A 516 20.75 19.20 -10.39
C LEU A 516 19.63 19.05 -11.42
N GLN A 517 18.72 18.10 -11.17
CA GLN A 517 17.58 17.77 -12.03
C GLN A 517 16.25 18.25 -11.45
N PHE A 518 16.15 18.31 -10.11
CA PHE A 518 14.92 18.66 -9.40
C PHE A 518 15.18 19.82 -8.44
N LEU A 519 14.46 20.92 -8.66
CA LEU A 519 14.44 22.06 -7.75
C LEU A 519 12.99 22.33 -7.33
N VAL A 520 12.71 22.16 -6.04
CA VAL A 520 11.36 22.24 -5.49
C VAL A 520 11.31 23.29 -4.38
N PHE A 521 10.51 24.31 -4.58
CA PHE A 521 10.21 25.33 -3.57
C PHE A 521 8.91 25.01 -2.82
N GLY A 522 8.92 25.30 -1.51
CA GLY A 522 7.76 25.19 -0.65
C GLY A 522 6.83 26.40 -0.73
N ARG A 523 5.80 26.38 0.13
CA ARG A 523 4.64 27.29 0.08
C ARG A 523 4.98 28.78 -0.02
N ASN A 524 5.93 29.28 0.78
CA ASN A 524 6.14 30.70 1.01
C ASN A 524 7.22 31.33 0.12
N PHE A 525 7.91 30.55 -0.71
CA PHE A 525 8.96 31.07 -1.57
C PHE A 525 8.39 32.10 -2.56
N ASN A 526 8.89 33.32 -2.49
CA ASN A 526 8.49 34.44 -3.33
C ASN A 526 9.66 35.40 -3.65
N GLN A 527 10.88 34.87 -3.70
CA GLN A 527 12.06 35.65 -4.12
C GLN A 527 12.23 35.66 -5.63
N SER A 528 12.81 36.75 -6.14
CA SER A 528 13.15 36.85 -7.56
C SER A 528 14.23 35.82 -7.90
N LEU A 529 14.09 35.18 -9.07
CA LEU A 529 15.15 34.34 -9.64
C LEU A 529 16.03 35.11 -10.64
N SER A 530 15.84 36.42 -10.78
CA SER A 530 16.71 37.26 -11.61
C SER A 530 18.15 37.18 -11.07
N GLY A 531 19.12 36.90 -11.95
CA GLY A 531 20.51 36.70 -11.56
C GLY A 531 20.86 35.29 -11.05
N VAL A 532 19.88 34.42 -10.85
CA VAL A 532 20.11 33.01 -10.45
C VAL A 532 20.49 32.18 -11.68
N GLN A 533 21.63 31.50 -11.61
CA GLN A 533 22.09 30.59 -12.66
C GLN A 533 21.44 29.22 -12.47
N LEU A 534 20.36 28.96 -13.21
CA LEU A 534 19.73 27.63 -13.22
C LEU A 534 20.59 26.63 -14.03
N PRO A 535 20.83 25.41 -13.51
CA PRO A 535 21.69 24.44 -14.18
C PRO A 535 21.05 23.89 -15.46
N GLN A 536 21.88 23.69 -16.49
CA GLN A 536 21.42 23.25 -17.83
C GLN A 536 20.86 21.82 -17.88
N GLY A 537 21.02 21.04 -16.81
CA GLY A 537 20.44 19.70 -16.65
C GLY A 537 19.07 19.68 -15.95
N LEU A 538 18.56 20.83 -15.48
CA LEU A 538 17.34 20.91 -14.68
C LEU A 538 16.12 20.40 -15.47
N ARG A 539 15.40 19.43 -14.93
CA ARG A 539 14.23 18.81 -15.58
C ARG A 539 12.91 19.25 -14.98
N THR A 540 12.88 19.46 -13.67
CA THR A 540 11.68 19.84 -12.94
C THR A 540 11.95 21.05 -12.07
N LEU A 541 11.10 22.06 -12.23
CA LEU A 541 11.06 23.25 -11.39
C LEU A 541 9.65 23.40 -10.81
N THR A 542 9.54 23.40 -9.48
CA THR A 542 8.24 23.52 -8.79
C THR A 542 8.22 24.73 -7.89
N PHE A 543 7.18 25.54 -8.03
CA PHE A 543 6.92 26.71 -7.19
C PHE A 543 5.75 26.48 -6.23
N GLY A 544 5.88 27.04 -5.03
CA GLY A 544 4.81 27.10 -4.05
C GLY A 544 3.72 28.11 -4.39
N VAL A 545 2.69 28.12 -3.55
CA VAL A 545 1.47 28.94 -3.73
C VAL A 545 1.75 30.44 -3.67
N ALA A 546 2.71 30.88 -2.86
CA ALA A 546 3.00 32.30 -2.65
C ALA A 546 3.86 32.92 -3.77
N PHE A 547 4.37 32.12 -4.70
CA PHE A 547 5.23 32.64 -5.77
C PHE A 547 4.44 33.56 -6.69
N SER A 548 4.86 34.82 -6.78
CA SER A 548 4.22 35.86 -7.59
C SER A 548 5.23 36.76 -8.30
N GLN A 549 6.49 36.33 -8.40
CA GLN A 549 7.54 37.10 -9.07
C GLN A 549 7.49 36.94 -10.58
N SER A 550 7.97 37.96 -11.30
CA SER A 550 8.09 37.90 -12.75
C SER A 550 9.17 36.89 -13.16
N LEU A 551 8.84 36.03 -14.12
CA LEU A 551 9.79 35.14 -14.79
C LEU A 551 10.35 35.75 -16.08
N GLN A 552 10.04 37.01 -16.37
CA GLN A 552 10.49 37.69 -17.59
C GLN A 552 12.02 37.83 -17.59
N GLY A 553 12.67 37.33 -18.64
CA GLY A 553 14.12 37.39 -18.80
C GLY A 553 14.91 36.34 -18.01
N LEU A 554 14.23 35.41 -17.32
CA LEU A 554 14.90 34.27 -16.68
C LEU A 554 15.36 33.26 -17.75
N PRO A 555 16.67 32.96 -17.89
CA PRO A 555 17.14 31.95 -18.82
C PRO A 555 16.78 30.56 -18.31
N LEU A 556 15.61 30.06 -18.69
CA LEU A 556 15.19 28.69 -18.40
C LEU A 556 16.04 27.69 -19.21
N PRO A 557 16.55 26.61 -18.59
CA PRO A 557 17.36 25.63 -19.29
C PRO A 557 16.52 24.82 -20.29
N SER A 558 17.11 24.48 -21.43
CA SER A 558 16.42 23.73 -22.51
C SER A 558 16.01 22.31 -22.12
N SER A 559 16.63 21.74 -21.08
CA SER A 559 16.29 20.42 -20.52
C SER A 559 15.00 20.39 -19.71
N LEU A 560 14.40 21.55 -19.42
CA LEU A 560 13.27 21.68 -18.51
C LEU A 560 12.02 21.02 -19.13
N GLN A 561 11.54 19.97 -18.47
CA GLN A 561 10.39 19.18 -18.92
C GLN A 561 9.11 19.64 -18.25
N ASN A 562 9.19 19.91 -16.94
CA ASN A 562 8.05 20.19 -16.08
C ASN A 562 8.26 21.49 -15.30
N VAL A 563 7.32 22.42 -15.46
CA VAL A 563 7.19 23.60 -14.59
C VAL A 563 5.84 23.52 -13.91
N THR A 564 5.87 23.41 -12.58
CA THR A 564 4.65 23.31 -11.77
C THR A 564 4.46 24.54 -10.92
N PHE A 565 3.29 25.17 -11.06
CA PHE A 565 2.81 26.21 -10.15
C PHE A 565 1.70 25.61 -9.28
N ARG A 566 1.86 25.63 -7.96
CA ARG A 566 0.80 25.17 -7.05
C ARG A 566 -0.34 26.21 -7.00
N ASP A 567 -1.58 25.74 -6.85
CA ASP A 567 -2.81 26.55 -6.85
C ASP A 567 -2.72 27.84 -6.02
N GLY A 568 -3.13 28.97 -6.62
CA GLY A 568 -3.06 30.31 -6.02
C GLY A 568 -1.87 31.15 -6.50
N CYS A 569 -0.96 30.56 -7.28
CA CYS A 569 0.13 31.27 -7.94
C CYS A 569 -0.39 32.25 -9.01
N VAL A 570 0.07 33.50 -8.98
CA VAL A 570 -0.25 34.54 -9.97
C VAL A 570 1.00 34.79 -10.81
N VAL A 571 1.02 34.24 -12.04
CA VAL A 571 2.11 34.48 -13.00
C VAL A 571 1.66 35.56 -13.98
N THR A 572 2.33 36.72 -13.99
CA THR A 572 2.14 37.73 -15.03
C THR A 572 2.74 37.24 -16.35
N ALA A 573 1.89 37.09 -17.37
CA ALA A 573 2.26 36.53 -18.68
C ALA A 573 3.32 37.41 -19.39
N GLY A 574 4.46 36.81 -19.70
CA GLY A 574 5.57 37.49 -20.41
C GLY A 574 6.83 36.65 -20.64
N ALA A 575 6.96 35.46 -20.02
CA ALA A 575 8.06 34.56 -20.30
C ALA A 575 7.78 33.73 -21.58
N GLN A 576 8.72 33.75 -22.53
CA GLN A 576 8.80 32.69 -23.55
C GLN A 576 9.19 31.40 -22.84
N MET A 577 8.20 30.56 -22.54
CA MET A 577 8.46 29.22 -22.05
C MET A 577 9.12 28.42 -23.19
N PRO A 578 10.25 27.74 -22.97
CA PRO A 578 10.71 26.72 -23.91
C PRO A 578 9.59 25.67 -24.09
N GLU A 579 9.66 24.82 -25.12
CA GLU A 579 8.69 23.75 -25.40
C GLU A 579 8.60 22.73 -24.22
N ALA A 580 8.04 23.14 -23.09
CA ALA A 580 7.75 22.30 -21.94
C ALA A 580 6.62 21.36 -22.35
N LYS A 581 6.83 20.05 -22.19
CA LYS A 581 5.89 19.03 -22.67
C LYS A 581 4.52 19.13 -22.01
N GLU A 582 4.45 19.58 -20.75
CA GLU A 582 3.19 19.76 -20.00
C GLU A 582 3.30 20.89 -18.96
N ILE A 583 2.28 21.75 -18.86
CA ILE A 583 2.10 22.75 -17.78
C ILE A 583 0.89 22.31 -16.96
N PHE A 584 1.08 22.09 -15.65
CA PHE A 584 0.01 21.65 -14.76
C PHE A 584 -0.44 22.78 -13.82
N PHE A 585 -1.74 23.11 -13.86
CA PHE A 585 -2.46 23.80 -12.80
C PHE A 585 -3.33 22.74 -12.10
N LYS A 586 -2.99 22.31 -10.88
CA LYS A 586 -3.66 21.18 -10.21
C LYS A 586 -4.54 21.64 -9.04
N PRO A 587 -5.86 21.32 -9.05
CA PRO A 587 -6.80 21.70 -8.00
C PRO A 587 -6.47 21.05 -6.64
N PHE A 588 -6.64 21.80 -5.56
CA PHE A 588 -6.58 21.28 -4.18
C PHE A 588 -7.83 20.44 -3.85
N GLY A 589 -7.62 19.14 -3.60
CA GLY A 589 -8.56 18.28 -2.88
C GLY A 589 -7.79 17.43 -1.87
N LEU A 590 -8.40 17.08 -0.74
CA LEU A 590 -7.82 16.28 0.34
C LEU A 590 -7.06 15.01 -0.14
N ALA A 591 -7.40 14.51 -1.33
CA ALA A 591 -6.73 13.41 -2.00
C ALA A 591 -5.24 13.67 -2.32
N PHE A 592 -4.78 14.91 -2.53
CA PHE A 592 -3.36 15.17 -2.87
C PHE A 592 -2.45 15.23 -1.64
N ALA A 593 -2.92 15.63 -0.46
CA ALA A 593 -2.13 15.50 0.77
C ALA A 593 -1.95 14.02 1.16
N LEU A 594 -2.98 13.20 0.90
CA LEU A 594 -2.92 11.75 1.01
C LEU A 594 -2.12 11.11 -0.14
N ALA A 595 -2.12 11.66 -1.35
CA ALA A 595 -1.33 11.15 -2.48
C ALA A 595 0.14 11.59 -2.43
N LEU A 596 0.49 12.73 -1.85
CA LEU A 596 1.89 13.08 -1.54
C LEU A 596 2.40 12.30 -0.34
N ARG A 597 1.55 12.03 0.68
CA ARG A 597 1.88 11.08 1.74
C ARG A 597 1.97 9.65 1.23
N ALA A 598 1.05 9.21 0.38
CA ALA A 598 1.06 7.87 -0.22
C ALA A 598 2.17 7.74 -1.26
N TRP A 599 2.53 8.79 -2.01
CA TRP A 599 3.69 8.76 -2.90
C TRP A 599 5.01 8.84 -2.11
N PHE A 600 5.10 9.62 -1.02
CA PHE A 600 6.26 9.55 -0.11
C PHE A 600 6.37 8.18 0.58
N VAL A 601 5.24 7.59 0.99
CA VAL A 601 5.18 6.29 1.70
C VAL A 601 5.34 5.10 0.74
N GLU A 602 4.79 5.15 -0.48
CA GLU A 602 4.98 4.14 -1.54
C GLU A 602 6.37 4.24 -2.15
N PHE A 603 6.97 5.42 -2.25
CA PHE A 603 8.39 5.56 -2.61
C PHE A 603 9.32 5.10 -1.46
N GLN A 604 8.88 5.18 -0.21
CA GLN A 604 9.59 4.55 0.93
C GLN A 604 9.33 3.03 1.03
N ALA A 605 8.17 2.53 0.59
CA ALA A 605 7.76 1.13 0.69
C ALA A 605 8.13 0.28 -0.54
N GLN A 606 8.32 0.88 -1.72
CA GLN A 606 8.84 0.19 -2.91
C GLN A 606 10.38 0.05 -2.91
N GLU A 607 11.10 0.70 -1.99
CA GLU A 607 12.55 0.54 -1.81
C GLU A 607 12.94 -0.04 -0.43
N LEU A 608 11.97 -0.50 0.37
CA LEU A 608 12.16 -1.25 1.64
C LEU A 608 11.47 -2.63 1.59
N GLY A 609 11.43 -3.24 0.40
CA GLY A 609 11.14 -4.67 0.25
C GLY A 609 12.30 -5.52 0.71
#